data_AF-A0A8C0M734-F1
#
_entry.id   AF-A0A8C0M734-F1
#
_cell.length_a   1.000
_cell.length_b   1.000
_cell.length_c   1.000
_cell.angle_alpha   90.00
_cell.angle_beta   90.00
_cell.angle_gamma   90.00
#
_symmetry.space_group_name_H-M   'P 1'
#
loop_
_entity.id
_entity.type
_entity.pdbx_description
1 polymer ?
#
loop_
_entity_poly.entity_id
_entity_poly.type
_entity_poly.pdbx_seq_one_letter_code
_entity_poly.pdbx_strand_id
1 'polypeptide(L)'
;MWPLVAAIAFLMAALSSVSYPQTLQCANIQLRSDEECRQVYPGKITPNMLCAGTKEGGKDSCEGDSGGPLICNGTLHGIISWGDFPCGQPNRPGVYTRVSQYVLWIRETIRNHKTQEQKWTKGSQ
;
A
#
# COMPACT_ATOMS: atom_id res chain seq x y z
N MET A 1 -41.59 12.39 17.60
CA MET A 1 -40.94 11.92 16.36
C MET A 1 -39.41 12.13 16.32
N TRP A 2 -38.82 12.95 17.21
CA TRP A 2 -37.36 13.04 17.39
C TRP A 2 -36.61 11.91 18.11
N PRO A 3 -37.23 11.09 19.00
CA PRO A 3 -36.45 10.07 19.72
C PRO A 3 -36.00 8.92 18.82
N LEU A 4 -36.79 8.59 17.78
CA LEU A 4 -36.41 7.61 16.76
C LEU A 4 -35.26 8.11 15.88
N VAL A 5 -35.26 9.39 15.50
CA VAL A 5 -34.18 9.97 14.68
C VAL A 5 -32.86 10.05 15.46
N ALA A 6 -32.92 10.42 16.75
CA ALA A 6 -31.74 10.42 17.63
C ALA A 6 -31.22 8.99 17.89
N ALA A 7 -32.12 8.02 18.12
CA ALA A 7 -31.73 6.63 18.29
C ALA A 7 -31.10 6.03 17.02
N ILE A 8 -31.64 6.35 15.84
CA ILE A 8 -31.06 5.93 14.55
C ILE A 8 -29.70 6.61 14.32
N ALA A 9 -29.54 7.89 14.64
CA ALA A 9 -28.26 8.57 14.53
C ALA A 9 -27.20 8.00 15.48
N PHE A 10 -27.60 7.62 16.71
CA PHE A 10 -26.71 6.94 17.66
C PHE A 10 -26.36 5.51 17.21
N LEU A 11 -27.31 4.78 16.61
CA LEU A 11 -27.08 3.45 16.03
C LEU A 11 -26.13 3.53 14.83
N MET A 12 -26.27 4.55 13.98
CA MET A 12 -25.39 4.83 12.84
C MET A 12 -23.99 5.23 13.29
N ALA A 13 -23.86 6.03 14.35
CA ALA A 13 -22.57 6.43 14.92
C ALA A 13 -21.85 5.29 15.65
N ALA A 14 -22.59 4.32 16.21
CA ALA A 14 -22.04 3.15 16.89
C ALA A 14 -21.47 2.08 15.94
N LEU A 15 -21.64 2.21 14.62
CA LEU A 15 -21.32 1.18 13.63
C LEU A 15 -20.01 1.39 12.83
N SER A 16 -19.14 2.34 13.20
CA SER A 16 -17.86 2.47 12.47
C SER A 16 -16.73 3.10 13.28
N SER A 17 -16.26 2.42 14.34
CA SER A 17 -14.89 2.62 14.80
C SER A 17 -13.97 1.64 14.08
N VAL A 18 -13.22 2.14 13.08
CA VAL A 18 -12.12 1.37 12.48
C VAL A 18 -11.01 1.27 13.53
N SER A 19 -10.63 0.04 13.90
CA SER A 19 -9.55 -0.21 14.85
C SER A 19 -8.26 -0.48 14.10
N TYR A 20 -7.21 0.29 14.40
CA TYR A 20 -5.87 0.09 13.86
C TYR A 20 -4.97 -0.58 14.89
N PRO A 21 -4.07 -1.49 14.47
CA PRO A 21 -3.15 -2.14 15.38
C PRO A 21 -2.14 -1.14 15.94
N GLN A 22 -1.86 -1.22 17.24
CA GLN A 22 -0.81 -0.42 17.88
C GLN A 22 0.61 -0.95 17.61
N THR A 23 0.70 -2.21 17.18
CA THR A 23 1.95 -2.89 16.89
C THR A 23 2.09 -3.10 15.40
N LEU A 24 3.29 -2.92 14.85
CA LEU A 24 3.59 -3.18 13.45
C LEU A 24 3.30 -4.66 13.11
N GLN A 25 2.61 -4.88 12.00
CA GLN A 25 2.24 -6.21 11.52
C GLN A 25 3.16 -6.68 10.40
N CYS A 26 3.29 -8.00 10.26
CA CYS A 26 4.07 -8.65 9.20
C CYS A 26 3.30 -9.84 8.63
N ALA A 27 3.39 -10.03 7.31
CA ALA A 27 2.80 -11.18 6.65
C ALA A 27 3.72 -11.69 5.54
N ASN A 28 3.90 -13.00 5.48
CA ASN A 28 4.55 -13.67 4.35
C ASN A 28 3.52 -13.92 3.26
N ILE A 29 3.77 -13.34 2.08
CA ILE A 29 2.96 -13.45 0.87
C ILE A 29 3.85 -13.81 -0.33
N GLN A 30 3.24 -14.13 -1.47
CA GLN A 30 3.96 -14.55 -2.67
C GLN A 30 3.76 -13.54 -3.79
N LEU A 31 4.81 -13.32 -4.60
CA LEU A 31 4.66 -12.60 -5.85
C LEU A 31 3.73 -13.38 -6.79
N ARG A 32 2.83 -12.65 -7.45
CA ARG A 32 1.94 -13.18 -8.48
C ARG A 32 2.47 -12.76 -9.85
N SER A 33 2.23 -13.57 -10.86
CA SER A 33 2.64 -13.20 -12.22
C SER A 33 1.84 -11.99 -12.73
N ASP A 34 2.44 -11.20 -13.61
CA ASP A 34 1.76 -10.07 -14.25
C ASP A 34 0.49 -10.52 -14.99
N GLU A 35 0.52 -11.72 -15.58
CA GLU A 35 -0.62 -12.32 -16.27
C GLU A 35 -1.78 -12.59 -15.30
N GLU A 36 -1.52 -13.30 -14.21
CA GLU A 36 -2.54 -13.54 -13.17
C GLU A 36 -3.09 -12.22 -12.63
N CYS A 37 -2.24 -11.21 -12.45
CA CYS A 37 -2.72 -9.93 -11.94
C CYS A 37 -3.59 -9.16 -12.95
N ARG A 38 -3.26 -9.21 -14.25
CA ARG A 38 -4.11 -8.61 -15.30
C ARG A 38 -5.44 -9.32 -15.44
N GLN A 39 -5.49 -10.63 -15.22
CA GLN A 39 -6.74 -11.39 -15.20
C GLN A 39 -7.63 -10.96 -14.03
N VAL A 40 -7.05 -10.73 -12.86
CA VAL A 40 -7.78 -10.28 -11.66
C VAL A 40 -8.19 -8.79 -11.75
N TYR A 41 -7.36 -7.95 -12.37
CA TYR A 41 -7.59 -6.52 -12.52
C TYR A 41 -7.51 -6.05 -13.99
N PRO A 42 -8.49 -6.41 -14.83
CA PRO A 42 -8.47 -6.09 -16.26
C PRO A 42 -8.34 -4.59 -16.53
N GLY A 43 -7.37 -4.21 -17.36
CA GLY A 43 -7.15 -2.82 -17.78
C GLY A 43 -6.56 -1.89 -16.72
N LYS A 44 -6.29 -2.38 -15.50
CA LYS A 44 -5.76 -1.54 -14.40
C LYS A 44 -4.27 -1.75 -14.11
N ILE A 45 -3.71 -2.90 -14.47
CA ILE A 45 -2.31 -3.22 -14.20
C ILE A 45 -1.41 -2.65 -15.28
N THR A 46 -0.43 -1.84 -14.87
CA THR A 46 0.58 -1.24 -15.75
C THR A 46 1.94 -1.92 -15.57
N PRO A 47 2.93 -1.71 -16.48
CA PRO A 47 4.29 -2.21 -16.30
C PRO A 47 5.00 -1.69 -15.03
N ASN A 48 4.50 -0.59 -14.46
CA ASN A 48 5.02 0.03 -13.23
C ASN A 48 4.48 -0.61 -11.95
N MET A 49 3.66 -1.66 -12.07
CA MET A 49 3.01 -2.34 -10.95
C MET A 49 3.45 -3.80 -10.90
N LEU A 50 3.41 -4.38 -9.70
CA LEU A 50 3.51 -5.81 -9.44
C LEU A 50 2.46 -6.20 -8.41
N CYS A 51 2.15 -7.50 -8.30
CA CYS A 51 1.11 -7.96 -7.38
C CYS A 51 1.65 -9.04 -6.46
N ALA A 52 1.20 -9.03 -5.21
CA ALA A 52 1.59 -10.01 -4.22
C ALA A 52 0.41 -10.35 -3.29
N GLY A 53 0.33 -11.60 -2.88
CA GLY A 53 -0.76 -12.09 -2.02
C GLY A 53 -0.76 -13.61 -1.96
N THR A 54 -1.67 -14.16 -1.15
CA THR A 54 -1.94 -15.60 -1.07
C THR A 54 -3.19 -15.94 -1.88
N LYS A 55 -3.21 -17.11 -2.54
CA LYS A 55 -4.40 -17.55 -3.30
C LYS A 55 -5.59 -17.80 -2.38
N GLU A 56 -5.30 -18.27 -1.18
CA GLU A 56 -6.26 -18.56 -0.12
C GLU A 56 -6.84 -17.29 0.52
N GLY A 57 -6.24 -16.12 0.28
CA GLY A 57 -6.58 -14.88 0.97
C GLY A 57 -6.06 -14.86 2.40
N GLY A 58 -6.65 -14.00 3.23
CA GLY A 58 -6.35 -13.83 4.65
C GLY A 58 -5.07 -13.04 4.97
N LYS A 59 -4.13 -12.94 4.04
CA LYS A 59 -2.90 -12.14 4.18
C LYS A 59 -2.80 -11.12 3.05
N ASP A 60 -2.90 -9.86 3.39
CA ASP A 60 -2.85 -8.75 2.47
C ASP A 60 -2.49 -7.45 3.22
N SER A 61 -1.99 -6.46 2.49
CA SER A 61 -1.97 -5.09 2.97
C SER A 61 -3.37 -4.51 3.00
N CYS A 62 -3.63 -3.52 3.84
CA CYS A 62 -4.92 -2.86 3.91
C CYS A 62 -4.80 -1.34 4.03
N GLU A 63 -5.93 -0.68 4.30
CA GLU A 63 -5.98 0.75 4.57
C GLU A 63 -4.98 1.15 5.66
N GLY A 64 -4.19 2.18 5.39
CA GLY A 64 -3.12 2.65 6.27
C GLY A 64 -1.73 2.06 5.99
N ASP A 65 -1.63 0.95 5.25
CA ASP A 65 -0.32 0.35 4.93
C ASP A 65 0.36 0.95 3.68
N SER A 66 -0.36 1.76 2.90
CA SER A 66 0.15 2.40 1.67
C SER A 66 1.47 3.14 1.90
N GLY A 67 2.45 2.90 1.03
CA GLY A 67 3.83 3.39 1.20
C GLY A 67 4.74 2.40 1.94
N GLY A 68 4.18 1.38 2.61
CA GLY A 68 4.94 0.34 3.28
C GLY A 68 5.70 -0.59 2.32
N PRO A 69 6.73 -1.30 2.81
CA PRO A 69 7.63 -2.07 1.96
C PRO A 69 7.14 -3.48 1.64
N LEU A 70 7.30 -3.91 0.39
CA LEU A 70 7.35 -5.32 0.02
C LEU A 70 8.81 -5.75 -0.14
N ILE A 71 9.28 -6.60 0.78
CA ILE A 71 10.66 -7.08 0.82
C ILE A 71 10.74 -8.52 0.30
N CYS A 72 11.65 -8.77 -0.64
CA CYS A 72 12.01 -10.11 -1.09
C CYS A 72 13.51 -10.31 -0.87
N ASN A 73 13.89 -11.33 -0.09
CA ASN A 73 15.31 -11.66 0.20
C ASN A 73 16.13 -10.43 0.66
N GLY A 74 15.57 -9.62 1.55
CA GLY A 74 16.22 -8.40 2.07
C GLY A 74 16.26 -7.21 1.11
N THR A 75 15.67 -7.32 -0.09
CA THR A 75 15.63 -6.25 -1.09
C THR A 75 14.22 -5.68 -1.22
N LEU A 76 14.11 -4.35 -1.34
CA LEU A 76 12.84 -3.67 -1.60
C LEU A 76 12.40 -3.88 -3.05
N HIS A 77 11.35 -4.68 -3.25
CA HIS A 77 10.81 -4.98 -4.57
C HIS A 77 9.58 -4.14 -4.90
N GLY A 78 8.76 -3.85 -3.89
CA GLY A 78 7.52 -3.14 -4.06
C GLY A 78 7.24 -2.13 -2.96
N ILE A 79 6.35 -1.19 -3.26
CA ILE A 79 5.76 -0.26 -2.29
C ILE A 79 4.25 -0.47 -2.34
N ILE A 80 3.61 -0.71 -1.18
CA ILE A 80 2.16 -0.91 -1.09
C ILE A 80 1.44 0.28 -1.72
N SER A 81 0.52 0.02 -2.65
CA SER A 81 -0.15 1.07 -3.40
C SER A 81 -1.67 0.99 -3.30
N TRP A 82 -2.27 -0.12 -3.70
CA TRP A 82 -3.73 -0.29 -3.67
C TRP A 82 -4.12 -1.77 -3.70
N GLY A 83 -5.38 -2.07 -3.44
CA GLY A 83 -5.95 -3.40 -3.49
C GLY A 83 -7.47 -3.32 -3.51
N ASP A 84 -8.15 -4.45 -3.34
CA ASP A 84 -9.60 -4.45 -3.18
C ASP A 84 -10.01 -4.22 -1.73
N PHE A 85 -11.24 -3.73 -1.58
CA PHE A 85 -11.93 -3.71 -0.30
C PHE A 85 -13.13 -4.69 -0.35
N PRO A 86 -13.32 -5.57 0.65
CA PRO A 86 -12.46 -5.78 1.83
C PRO A 86 -11.07 -6.36 1.47
N CYS A 87 -10.06 -6.05 2.28
CA CYS A 87 -8.68 -6.55 2.11
C CYS A 87 -8.60 -8.07 2.37
N GLY A 88 -7.57 -8.74 1.85
CA GLY A 88 -7.33 -10.16 2.16
C GLY A 88 -8.30 -11.14 1.50
N GLN A 89 -8.95 -10.72 0.42
CA GLN A 89 -9.84 -11.60 -0.34
C GLN A 89 -9.07 -12.73 -1.05
N PRO A 90 -9.63 -13.95 -1.12
CA PRO A 90 -9.02 -15.05 -1.89
C PRO A 90 -8.85 -14.69 -3.37
N ASN A 91 -7.69 -15.03 -3.93
CA ASN A 91 -7.30 -14.73 -5.32
C ASN A 91 -7.36 -13.24 -5.72
N ARG A 92 -7.36 -12.32 -4.74
CA ARG A 92 -7.34 -10.87 -4.96
C ARG A 92 -6.07 -10.28 -4.32
N PRO A 93 -4.92 -10.31 -5.01
CA PRO A 93 -3.66 -9.87 -4.44
C PRO A 93 -3.58 -8.34 -4.36
N GLY A 94 -2.90 -7.82 -3.33
CA GLY A 94 -2.51 -6.41 -3.29
C GLY A 94 -1.64 -6.02 -4.47
N VAL A 95 -1.74 -4.76 -4.87
CA VAL A 95 -0.99 -4.15 -5.97
C VAL A 95 0.02 -3.15 -5.42
N TYR A 96 1.25 -3.30 -5.89
CA TYR A 96 2.42 -2.58 -5.40
C TYR A 96 3.09 -1.84 -6.55
N THR A 97 3.69 -0.69 -6.26
CA THR A 97 4.60 -0.02 -7.18
C THR A 97 5.82 -0.88 -7.40
N ARG A 98 6.19 -1.16 -8.66
CA ARG A 98 7.37 -1.96 -9.02
C ARG A 98 8.63 -1.11 -8.90
N VAL A 99 9.35 -1.24 -7.79
CA VAL A 99 10.50 -0.38 -7.47
C VAL A 99 11.62 -0.45 -8.51
N SER A 100 11.80 -1.60 -9.19
CA SER A 100 12.81 -1.74 -10.23
C SER A 100 12.65 -0.74 -11.39
N GLN A 101 11.43 -0.29 -11.69
CA GLN A 101 11.16 0.72 -12.73
C GLN A 101 11.58 2.14 -12.31
N TYR A 102 11.78 2.36 -11.02
CA TYR A 102 12.02 3.69 -10.44
C TYR A 102 13.44 3.88 -9.90
N VAL A 103 14.33 2.87 -9.99
CA VAL A 103 15.69 2.96 -9.43
C VAL A 103 16.47 4.16 -9.96
N LEU A 104 16.37 4.47 -11.26
CA LEU A 104 17.03 5.62 -11.85
C LEU A 104 16.47 6.94 -11.29
N TRP A 105 15.14 7.07 -11.23
CA TRP A 105 14.47 8.23 -10.66
C TRP A 105 14.83 8.43 -9.17
N ILE A 106 14.87 7.35 -8.39
CA ILE A 106 15.27 7.39 -6.98
C ILE A 106 16.70 7.93 -6.85
N ARG A 107 17.65 7.39 -7.63
CA ARG A 107 19.05 7.83 -7.60
C ARG A 107 19.21 9.29 -8.03
N GLU A 108 18.48 9.69 -9.08
CA GLU A 108 18.46 11.05 -9.59
C GLU A 108 17.94 12.03 -8.53
N THR A 109 16.80 11.70 -7.92
CA THR A 109 16.17 12.50 -6.87
C THR A 109 17.10 12.64 -5.67
N ILE A 110 17.68 11.54 -5.18
CA ILE A 110 18.63 11.59 -4.05
C ILE A 110 19.82 12.52 -4.38
N ARG A 111 20.39 12.44 -5.59
CA ARG A 111 21.52 13.28 -5.97
C ARG A 111 21.15 14.76 -6.03
N ASN A 112 20.00 15.08 -6.63
CA ASN A 112 19.56 16.46 -6.83
C ASN A 112 19.16 17.14 -5.52
N HIS A 113 18.66 16.36 -4.55
CA HIS A 113 18.28 16.87 -3.24
C HIS A 113 19.44 16.92 -2.22
N LYS A 114 20.49 16.09 -2.36
CA LYS A 114 21.75 16.24 -1.57
C LYS A 114 22.38 17.62 -1.75
N THR A 115 22.33 18.17 -2.96
CA THR A 115 22.83 19.52 -3.25
C THR A 115 21.99 20.64 -2.63
N GLN A 116 20.74 20.39 -2.23
CA GLN A 116 19.86 21.39 -1.61
C GLN A 116 20.01 21.41 -0.07
N GLU A 117 20.14 20.24 0.57
CA GLU A 117 20.44 20.15 2.02
C GLU A 117 21.85 20.67 2.35
N GLN A 118 22.80 20.49 1.45
CA GLN A 118 24.14 21.11 1.56
C GLN A 118 24.10 22.63 1.36
N LYS A 119 23.11 23.16 0.65
CA LYS A 119 22.84 24.60 0.55
C LYS A 119 22.16 25.14 1.81
N TRP A 120 21.26 24.37 2.43
CA TRP A 120 20.64 24.72 3.71
C TRP A 120 21.64 24.77 4.87
N THR A 121 22.61 23.85 4.90
CA THR A 121 23.69 23.85 5.90
C THR A 121 24.82 24.85 5.60
N LYS A 122 24.82 25.48 4.41
CA LYS A 122 25.76 26.55 4.02
C LYS A 122 25.02 27.82 3.53
N GLY A 123 24.19 28.39 4.39
CA GLY A 123 23.52 29.68 4.19
C GLY A 123 23.81 30.66 5.33
N SER A 124 24.61 31.71 5.03
CA SER A 124 24.93 32.94 5.81
C SER A 124 25.34 32.72 7.28
N GLN A 125 26.62 32.75 7.68
CA GLN A 125 27.67 33.75 7.45
C GLN A 125 29.02 33.15 7.86
#